data_AF-A0AAD3DEI8-F1
#
_entry.id   AF-A0AAD3DEI8-F1
#
_cell.length_a   1.000
_cell.length_b   1.000
_cell.length_c   1.000
_cell.angle_alpha   90.00
_cell.angle_beta   90.00
_cell.angle_gamma   90.00
#
_symmetry.space_group_name_H-M   'P 1'
#
loop_
_entity.id
_entity.type
_entity.pdbx_description
1 polymer ?
#
loop_
_entity_poly.entity_id
_entity_poly.type
_entity_poly.pdbx_seq_one_letter_code
_entity_poly.pdbx_strand_id
1 'polypeptide(L)'
;MDINIVPPGVVTGKNLLKLFEHTRDNNYAIPAVNCTSSSTVTACLEAAAKNNSPIIIQVSNGGGKFMAGKSITDPNSAAAGAIGLAYYVRSIAKYYGIPVVLHSDHCAIARPMRSPRIRV
;
A
#
# COMPACT_ATOMS: atom_id res chain seq x y z
N MET A 1 4.79 -11.66 -18.44
CA MET A 1 3.52 -10.94 -18.19
C MET A 1 3.62 -9.58 -18.87
N ASP A 2 2.62 -9.16 -19.63
CA ASP A 2 2.61 -7.81 -20.21
C ASP A 2 2.18 -6.78 -19.16
N ILE A 3 3.10 -5.93 -18.74
CA ILE A 3 2.86 -4.86 -17.77
C ILE A 3 2.68 -3.49 -18.43
N ASN A 4 2.83 -3.40 -19.76
CA ASN A 4 2.73 -2.15 -20.51
C ASN A 4 1.28 -1.77 -20.86
N ILE A 5 0.30 -2.56 -20.38
CA ILE A 5 -1.12 -2.27 -20.51
C ILE A 5 -1.51 -0.94 -19.85
N VAL A 6 -0.72 -0.46 -18.88
CA VAL A 6 -0.88 0.82 -18.19
C VAL A 6 0.49 1.47 -17.96
N PRO A 7 0.58 2.80 -17.85
CA PRO A 7 1.84 3.49 -17.61
C PRO A 7 2.51 3.08 -16.28
N PRO A 8 3.87 3.08 -16.21
CA PRO A 8 4.58 2.81 -14.97
C PRO A 8 4.37 3.91 -13.93
N GLY A 9 4.56 3.55 -12.66
CA GLY A 9 4.28 4.41 -11.51
C GLY A 9 2.93 4.12 -10.87
N VAL A 10 2.44 5.07 -10.06
CA VAL A 10 1.19 4.88 -9.32
C VAL A 10 -0.01 4.93 -10.26
N VAL A 11 -0.74 3.82 -10.32
CA VAL A 11 -1.91 3.60 -11.18
C VAL A 11 -3.17 4.08 -10.47
N THR A 12 -4.03 4.81 -11.18
CA THR A 12 -5.29 5.35 -10.65
C THR A 12 -6.40 5.32 -11.71
N GLY A 13 -7.65 5.48 -11.26
CA GLY A 13 -8.82 5.66 -12.14
C GLY A 13 -9.02 4.51 -13.13
N LYS A 14 -9.26 4.84 -14.41
CA LYS A 14 -9.52 3.86 -15.47
C LYS A 14 -8.36 2.88 -15.68
N ASN A 15 -7.12 3.31 -15.47
CA ASN A 15 -5.96 2.42 -15.58
C ASN A 15 -5.95 1.35 -14.49
N LEU A 16 -6.46 1.66 -13.29
CA LEU A 16 -6.56 0.66 -12.22
C LEU A 16 -7.57 -0.44 -12.60
N LEU A 17 -8.72 -0.05 -13.13
CA LEU A 17 -9.73 -1.00 -13.60
C LEU A 17 -9.17 -1.87 -14.74
N LYS A 18 -8.52 -1.27 -15.73
CA LYS A 18 -7.87 -1.98 -16.84
C LYS A 18 -6.83 -2.99 -16.34
N LEU A 19 -6.03 -2.62 -15.33
CA LEU A 19 -5.08 -3.52 -14.71
C LEU A 19 -5.78 -4.73 -14.07
N PHE A 20 -6.87 -4.52 -13.33
CA PHE A 20 -7.63 -5.62 -12.71
C PHE A 20 -8.38 -6.49 -13.73
N GLU A 21 -8.96 -5.92 -14.77
CA GLU A 21 -9.57 -6.67 -15.86
C GLU A 21 -8.54 -7.60 -16.52
N HIS A 22 -7.35 -7.07 -16.83
CA HIS A 22 -6.26 -7.88 -17.35
C HIS A 22 -5.83 -9.00 -16.39
N THR A 23 -5.82 -8.75 -15.06
CA THR A 23 -5.50 -9.80 -14.07
C THR A 23 -6.49 -10.96 -14.12
N ARG A 24 -7.78 -10.63 -14.23
CA ARG A 24 -8.86 -11.60 -14.34
C ARG A 24 -8.75 -12.38 -15.65
N ASP A 25 -8.58 -11.70 -16.77
CA ASP A 25 -8.61 -12.31 -18.10
C ASP A 25 -7.37 -13.22 -18.34
N ASN A 26 -6.27 -12.96 -17.62
CA ASN A 26 -5.02 -13.72 -17.72
C ASN A 26 -4.73 -14.62 -16.49
N ASN A 27 -5.72 -14.82 -15.61
CA ASN A 27 -5.66 -15.76 -14.48
C ASN A 27 -4.47 -15.59 -13.52
N TYR A 28 -4.18 -14.36 -13.09
CA TYR A 28 -3.18 -14.11 -12.05
C TYR A 28 -3.67 -13.10 -11.02
N ALA A 29 -3.02 -13.05 -9.86
CA ALA A 29 -3.29 -12.09 -8.80
C ALA A 29 -2.12 -11.12 -8.61
N ILE A 30 -2.40 -9.94 -8.08
CA ILE A 30 -1.38 -8.94 -7.74
C ILE A 30 -1.09 -9.05 -6.23
N PRO A 31 0.17 -9.25 -5.81
CA PRO A 31 0.51 -9.27 -4.39
C PRO A 31 0.29 -7.90 -3.75
N ALA A 32 -0.33 -7.88 -2.58
CA ALA A 32 -0.49 -6.70 -1.75
C ALA A 32 0.37 -6.80 -0.50
N VAL A 33 1.35 -5.90 -0.36
CA VAL A 33 2.38 -5.98 0.68
C VAL A 33 2.26 -4.80 1.62
N ASN A 34 2.10 -5.08 2.92
CA ASN A 34 2.09 -4.05 3.95
C ASN A 34 3.50 -3.46 4.10
N CYS A 35 3.62 -2.16 3.92
CA CYS A 35 4.87 -1.43 4.14
C CYS A 35 4.77 -0.52 5.36
N THR A 36 5.89 -0.35 6.05
CA THR A 36 6.00 0.46 7.27
C THR A 36 7.08 1.53 7.18
N SER A 37 7.96 1.44 6.19
CA SER A 37 9.09 2.35 5.98
C SER A 37 9.41 2.49 4.49
N SER A 38 10.17 3.52 4.14
CA SER A 38 10.77 3.67 2.80
C SER A 38 11.56 2.43 2.37
N SER A 39 12.33 1.83 3.29
CA SER A 39 13.09 0.60 3.03
C SER A 39 12.18 -0.57 2.62
N THR A 40 11.08 -0.80 3.33
CA THR A 40 10.12 -1.87 2.96
C THR A 40 9.44 -1.61 1.62
N VAL A 41 9.14 -0.34 1.30
CA VAL A 41 8.61 0.04 -0.01
C VAL A 41 9.62 -0.28 -1.11
N THR A 42 10.87 0.18 -0.96
CA THR A 42 11.94 -0.05 -1.95
C THR A 42 12.17 -1.53 -2.20
N ALA A 43 12.22 -2.35 -1.14
CA ALA A 43 12.36 -3.80 -1.29
C ALA A 43 11.22 -4.42 -2.13
N CYS A 44 9.98 -3.98 -1.91
CA CYS A 44 8.82 -4.44 -2.68
C CYS A 44 8.87 -4.00 -4.15
N LEU A 45 9.23 -2.74 -4.40
CA LEU A 45 9.36 -2.21 -5.75
C LEU A 45 10.49 -2.89 -6.53
N GLU A 46 11.65 -3.14 -5.89
CA GLU A 46 12.75 -3.89 -6.49
C GLU A 46 12.34 -5.33 -6.83
N ALA A 47 11.67 -6.02 -5.92
CA ALA A 47 11.20 -7.37 -6.14
C ALA A 47 10.20 -7.43 -7.31
N ALA A 48 9.25 -6.50 -7.37
CA ALA A 48 8.26 -6.44 -8.46
C ALA A 48 8.90 -6.11 -9.81
N ALA A 49 9.88 -5.18 -9.84
CA ALA A 49 10.63 -4.81 -11.03
C ALA A 49 11.49 -5.97 -11.56
N LYS A 50 12.20 -6.69 -10.68
CA LYS A 50 12.98 -7.89 -11.05
C LYS A 50 12.13 -8.99 -11.69
N ASN A 51 10.85 -9.06 -11.33
CA ASN A 51 9.91 -10.05 -11.86
C ASN A 51 9.00 -9.50 -12.97
N ASN A 52 9.23 -8.26 -13.43
CA ASN A 52 8.40 -7.60 -14.45
C ASN A 52 6.90 -7.73 -14.15
N SER A 53 6.51 -7.35 -12.93
CA SER A 53 5.17 -7.60 -12.38
C SER A 53 4.59 -6.34 -11.71
N PRO A 54 3.26 -6.14 -11.74
CA PRO A 54 2.62 -5.10 -10.96
C PRO A 54 2.61 -5.47 -9.47
N ILE A 55 2.47 -4.47 -8.61
CA ILE A 55 2.39 -4.67 -7.15
C ILE A 55 1.41 -3.71 -6.49
N ILE A 56 0.75 -4.15 -5.42
CA ILE A 56 0.00 -3.28 -4.51
C ILE A 56 0.87 -3.00 -3.28
N ILE A 57 1.20 -1.73 -3.08
CA ILE A 57 1.81 -1.25 -1.83
C ILE A 57 0.68 -0.81 -0.92
N GLN A 58 0.56 -1.46 0.24
CA GLN A 58 -0.48 -1.13 1.20
C GLN A 58 0.05 -0.70 2.56
N VAL A 59 -0.72 0.11 3.26
CA VAL A 59 -0.39 0.58 4.61
C VAL A 59 -1.54 0.25 5.55
N SER A 60 -1.25 -0.47 6.64
CA SER A 60 -2.22 -0.67 7.72
C SER A 60 -2.22 0.52 8.67
N ASN A 61 -3.25 0.61 9.53
CA ASN A 61 -3.28 1.63 10.58
C ASN A 61 -1.99 1.61 11.44
N GLY A 62 -1.54 0.41 11.84
CA GLY A 62 -0.28 0.24 12.57
C GLY A 62 0.95 0.59 11.74
N GLY A 63 0.95 0.28 10.43
CA GLY A 63 2.03 0.65 9.51
C GLY A 63 2.15 2.16 9.31
N GLY A 64 1.02 2.87 9.19
CA GLY A 64 0.98 4.33 9.15
C GLY A 64 1.54 4.94 10.42
N LYS A 65 1.16 4.41 11.59
CA LYS A 65 1.71 4.88 12.88
C LYS A 65 3.21 4.61 13.01
N PHE A 66 3.69 3.47 12.49
CA PHE A 66 5.11 3.17 12.46
C PHE A 66 5.87 4.17 11.57
N MET A 67 5.35 4.45 10.36
CA MET A 67 5.96 5.38 9.41
C MET A 67 6.00 6.81 9.94
N ALA A 68 4.96 7.25 10.65
CA ALA A 68 4.95 8.56 11.30
C ALA A 68 5.97 8.66 12.45
N GLY A 69 6.20 7.55 13.15
CA GLY A 69 7.07 7.48 14.31
C GLY A 69 6.27 7.11 15.57
N LYS A 70 6.69 6.04 16.25
CA LYS A 70 5.97 5.49 17.41
C LYS A 70 5.91 6.44 18.61
N SER A 71 6.79 7.44 18.68
CA SER A 71 6.80 8.46 19.73
C SER A 71 5.67 9.49 19.58
N ILE A 72 5.06 9.62 18.40
CA ILE A 72 3.97 10.56 18.15
C ILE A 72 2.69 10.02 18.79
N THR A 73 2.10 10.83 19.68
CA THR A 73 0.87 10.49 20.42
C THR A 73 -0.40 10.98 19.75
N ASP A 74 -0.29 11.80 18.70
CA ASP A 74 -1.42 12.31 17.93
C ASP A 74 -2.27 11.15 17.36
N PRO A 75 -3.59 11.13 17.58
CA PRO A 75 -4.47 10.09 17.05
C PRO A 75 -4.47 10.00 15.51
N ASN A 76 -4.12 11.09 14.82
CA ASN A 76 -4.01 11.18 13.36
C ASN A 76 -2.63 10.79 12.83
N SER A 77 -1.69 10.41 13.70
CA SER A 77 -0.33 9.98 13.31
C SER A 77 -0.36 8.86 12.26
N ALA A 78 -1.29 7.92 12.36
CA ALA A 78 -1.43 6.85 11.37
C ALA A 78 -1.74 7.38 9.96
N ALA A 79 -2.62 8.38 9.86
CA ALA A 79 -2.96 9.02 8.60
C ALA A 79 -1.77 9.83 8.06
N ALA A 80 -1.10 10.60 8.91
CA ALA A 80 0.08 11.38 8.51
C ALA A 80 1.21 10.49 7.96
N GLY A 81 1.50 9.35 8.62
CA GLY A 81 2.49 8.40 8.14
C GLY A 81 2.08 7.68 6.86
N ALA A 82 0.80 7.32 6.71
CA ALA A 82 0.27 6.77 5.47
C ALA A 82 0.39 7.76 4.30
N ILE A 83 0.10 9.05 4.51
CA ILE A 83 0.29 10.11 3.53
C ILE A 83 1.78 10.25 3.16
N GLY A 84 2.67 10.26 4.15
CA GLY A 84 4.11 10.31 3.91
C GLY A 84 4.62 9.14 3.06
N LEU A 85 4.17 7.92 3.36
CA LEU A 85 4.50 6.72 2.57
C LEU A 85 3.92 6.81 1.15
N ALA A 86 2.69 7.30 0.98
CA ALA A 86 2.09 7.50 -0.33
C ALA A 86 2.87 8.51 -1.18
N TYR A 87 3.33 9.63 -0.60
CA TYR A 87 4.19 10.58 -1.30
C TYR A 87 5.52 9.96 -1.70
N TYR A 88 6.13 9.16 -0.82
CA TYR A 88 7.35 8.43 -1.13
C TYR A 88 7.16 7.47 -2.32
N VAL A 89 6.12 6.63 -2.29
CA VAL A 89 5.84 5.71 -3.41
C VAL A 89 5.59 6.48 -4.71
N ARG A 90 4.80 7.56 -4.66
CA ARG A 90 4.52 8.39 -5.84
C ARG A 90 5.76 9.04 -6.44
N SER A 91 6.75 9.40 -5.62
CA SER A 91 7.98 10.02 -6.11
C SER A 91 8.90 9.01 -6.79
N ILE A 92 8.97 7.76 -6.29
CA ILE A 92 9.95 6.78 -6.76
C ILE A 92 9.40 5.70 -7.72
N ALA A 93 8.11 5.36 -7.68
CA ALA A 93 7.59 4.18 -8.38
C ALA A 93 7.84 4.18 -9.89
N LYS A 94 7.81 5.34 -10.55
CA LYS A 94 8.06 5.47 -12.00
C LYS A 94 9.46 5.01 -12.42
N TYR A 95 10.45 5.12 -11.53
CA TYR A 95 11.84 4.73 -11.83
C TYR A 95 12.04 3.22 -11.84
N TYR A 96 11.11 2.46 -11.24
CA TYR A 96 11.12 0.99 -11.26
C TYR A 96 10.50 0.41 -12.53
N GLY A 97 9.89 1.25 -13.39
CA GLY A 97 9.32 0.81 -14.66
C GLY A 97 8.10 -0.12 -14.54
N ILE A 98 7.45 -0.18 -13.37
CA ILE A 98 6.32 -1.08 -13.10
C ILE A 98 5.04 -0.32 -12.72
N PRO A 99 3.85 -0.89 -12.98
CA PRO A 99 2.60 -0.41 -12.43
C PRO A 99 2.52 -0.68 -10.92
N VAL A 100 2.20 0.35 -10.13
CA VAL A 100 2.05 0.25 -8.67
C VAL A 100 0.67 0.74 -8.25
N VAL A 101 -0.04 -0.06 -7.47
CA VAL A 101 -1.29 0.36 -6.83
C VAL A 101 -0.99 0.80 -5.41
N LEU A 102 -1.48 1.97 -5.01
CA LEU A 102 -1.42 2.43 -3.62
C LEU A 102 -2.74 2.11 -2.90
N HIS A 103 -2.65 1.50 -1.72
CA HIS A 103 -3.82 1.05 -0.97
C HIS A 103 -3.69 1.30 0.54
N SER A 104 -4.82 1.49 1.22
CA SER A 104 -4.90 1.45 2.68
C SER A 104 -5.58 0.16 3.10
N ASP A 105 -4.94 -0.60 3.98
CA ASP A 105 -5.45 -1.86 4.50
C ASP A 105 -6.60 -1.61 5.52
N HIS A 106 -7.14 -2.68 6.12
CA HIS A 106 -8.27 -2.71 7.06
C HIS A 106 -8.49 -1.43 7.91
N CYS A 107 -9.66 -0.80 7.73
CA CYS A 107 -10.13 0.36 8.49
C CYS A 107 -11.53 0.08 9.06
N ALA A 108 -11.59 -0.63 10.18
CA ALA A 108 -12.85 -0.97 10.83
C ALA A 108 -13.42 0.23 11.61
N ILE A 109 -14.74 0.22 11.82
CA ILE A 109 -15.39 1.19 12.72
C ILE A 109 -14.76 1.08 14.12
N ALA A 110 -14.43 2.23 14.71
CA ALA A 110 -13.87 2.26 16.05
C ALA A 110 -14.85 1.62 17.04
N ARG A 111 -14.41 0.60 17.78
CA ARG A 111 -15.24 0.00 18.81
C ARG A 111 -15.24 0.91 20.03
N PRO A 112 -16.41 1.25 20.61
CA PRO A 112 -16.44 1.93 21.90
C PRO A 112 -15.73 1.06 22.94
N MET A 113 -14.99 1.70 23.86
CA MET A 113 -14.36 1.00 24.98
C MET A 113 -15.42 0.17 25.69
N ARG A 114 -15.30 -1.16 25.64
CA ARG A 114 -16.09 -2.02 26.51
C ARG A 114 -15.66 -1.73 27.95
N SER A 115 -16.61 -1.47 28.84
CA SER A 115 -16.29 -1.31 30.26
C SER A 115 -15.46 -2.52 30.73
N PRO A 116 -14.54 -2.34 31.68
CA PRO A 116 -13.77 -3.45 32.20
C PRO A 116 -14.76 -4.47 32.75
N ARG A 117 -14.91 -5.61 32.06
CA ARG A 117 -15.57 -6.77 32.64
C ARG A 117 -14.69 -7.19 33.80
N ILE A 118 -15.13 -6.86 35.01
CA ILE A 118 -14.63 -7.45 36.24
C ILE A 118 -14.76 -8.96 36.03
N ARG A 119 -13.63 -9.65 35.84
CA ARG A 119 -13.59 -11.09 36.01
C ARG A 119 -13.60 -11.29 37.52
N VAL A 120 -14.79 -11.58 38.06
CA VAL A 120 -14.92 -12.25 39.35
C VAL A 120 -14.37 -13.66 39.24
#